data_AF-A0A1B6J6X3-F1
#
_entry.id   AF-A0A1B6J6X3-F1
#
_cell.length_a   1.000
_cell.length_b   1.000
_cell.length_c   1.000
_cell.angle_alpha   90.00
_cell.angle_beta   90.00
_cell.angle_gamma   90.00
#
_symmetry.space_group_name_H-M   'P 1'
#
loop_
_entity.id
_entity.type
_entity.pdbx_description
1 polymer ?
#
loop_
_entity_poly.entity_id
_entity_poly.type
_entity_poly.pdbx_seq_one_letter_code
_entity_poly.pdbx_strand_id
1 'polypeptide(L)'
;DDYRSRKVEEAAEKMAKFDLIKCQRVCWELDSKEYIDEPAESWFWPEKKLPTECKEEEEGGEEEEEVDEKDEDQHYPVGSSNKETTSDCEEDLVGTEHADEEEVEFSVQEKVEMLTLYLRRTHLYCVWCGHSFDDEKDLQQECPGPGKEDH
;
A
#
# COMPACT_ATOMS: atom_id res chain seq x y z
N ASP A 1 25.66 10.69 -5.93
CA ASP A 1 24.51 9.84 -6.25
C ASP A 1 23.30 10.34 -5.46
N ASP A 2 22.81 11.54 -5.80
CA ASP A 2 21.81 12.27 -4.98
C ASP A 2 20.59 12.65 -5.85
N TYR A 3 20.86 12.99 -7.11
CA TYR A 3 19.85 13.21 -8.14
C TYR A 3 18.96 11.98 -8.40
N ARG A 4 19.56 10.78 -8.50
CA ARG A 4 18.81 9.53 -8.71
C ARG A 4 17.90 9.24 -7.51
N SER A 5 18.41 9.38 -6.29
CA SER A 5 17.64 9.19 -5.05
C SER A 5 16.43 10.11 -4.97
N ARG A 6 16.60 11.41 -5.25
CA ARG A 6 15.48 12.37 -5.33
C ARG A 6 14.44 11.99 -6.39
N LYS A 7 14.87 11.47 -7.54
CA LYS A 7 13.94 11.06 -8.59
C LYS A 7 13.14 9.82 -8.22
N VAL A 8 13.75 8.88 -7.50
CA VAL A 8 13.06 7.69 -6.98
C VAL A 8 12.05 8.09 -5.89
N GLU A 9 12.43 8.96 -4.96
CA GLU A 9 11.53 9.43 -3.89
C GLU A 9 10.31 10.17 -4.45
N GLU A 10 10.51 11.13 -5.36
CA GLU A 10 9.42 11.87 -5.98
C GLU A 10 8.46 10.95 -6.76
N ALA A 11 9.00 9.90 -7.40
CA ALA A 11 8.19 8.89 -8.07
C ALA A 11 7.40 8.04 -7.07
N ALA A 12 8.02 7.62 -5.96
CA ALA A 12 7.37 6.86 -4.90
C ALA A 12 6.24 7.65 -4.23
N GLU A 13 6.44 8.93 -3.91
CA GLU A 13 5.40 9.79 -3.35
C GLU A 13 4.21 9.98 -4.31
N LYS A 14 4.48 10.17 -5.61
CA LYS A 14 3.42 10.25 -6.62
C LYS A 14 2.65 8.94 -6.68
N MET A 15 3.35 7.81 -6.69
CA MET A 15 2.73 6.48 -6.72
C MET A 15 1.85 6.24 -5.48
N ALA A 16 2.35 6.57 -4.29
CA ALA A 16 1.61 6.46 -3.03
C ALA A 16 0.31 7.29 -3.06
N LYS A 17 0.32 8.47 -3.69
CA LYS A 17 -0.90 9.30 -3.86
C LYS A 17 -1.93 8.62 -4.76
N PHE A 18 -1.50 8.02 -5.86
CA PHE A 18 -2.41 7.26 -6.73
C PHE A 18 -2.98 6.03 -6.01
N ASP A 19 -2.12 5.31 -5.28
CA ASP A 19 -2.53 4.16 -4.50
C ASP A 19 -3.55 4.57 -3.43
N LEU A 20 -3.33 5.69 -2.72
CA LEU A 20 -4.28 6.21 -1.74
C LEU A 20 -5.66 6.46 -2.34
N ILE A 21 -5.72 7.15 -3.50
CA ILE A 21 -6.98 7.44 -4.19
C ILE A 21 -7.69 6.14 -4.60
N LYS A 22 -6.93 5.15 -5.10
CA LYS A 22 -7.46 3.83 -5.49
C LYS A 22 -8.07 3.13 -4.28
N CYS A 23 -7.32 3.07 -3.17
CA CYS A 23 -7.78 2.47 -1.93
C CYS A 23 -9.04 3.19 -1.41
N GLN A 24 -9.05 4.52 -1.36
CA GLN A 24 -10.18 5.33 -0.90
C GLN A 24 -11.46 5.05 -1.71
N ARG A 25 -11.34 4.93 -3.02
CA ARG A 25 -12.47 4.62 -3.89
C ARG A 25 -13.04 3.23 -3.63
N VAL A 26 -12.18 2.23 -3.49
CA VAL A 26 -12.58 0.85 -3.18
C VAL A 26 -13.24 0.79 -1.81
N CYS A 27 -12.66 1.47 -0.81
CA CYS A 27 -13.19 1.57 0.54
C CYS A 27 -14.63 2.12 0.52
N TRP A 28 -14.84 3.27 -0.12
CA TRP A 28 -16.17 3.84 -0.27
C TRP A 28 -17.15 2.92 -1.00
N GLU A 29 -16.72 2.22 -2.06
CA GLU A 29 -17.59 1.32 -2.81
C GLU A 29 -18.02 0.10 -1.97
N LEU A 30 -17.10 -0.50 -1.22
CA LEU A 30 -17.38 -1.64 -0.35
C LEU A 30 -18.22 -1.23 0.86
N ASP A 31 -17.87 -0.13 1.52
CA ASP A 31 -18.64 0.43 2.63
C ASP A 31 -20.09 0.76 2.19
N SER A 32 -20.26 1.34 1.00
CA SER A 32 -21.59 1.63 0.44
C SER A 32 -22.42 0.37 0.18
N LYS A 33 -21.78 -0.76 -0.18
CA LYS A 33 -22.45 -2.06 -0.37
C LYS A 33 -22.88 -2.68 0.96
N GLU A 34 -22.07 -2.49 2.00
CA GLU A 34 -22.31 -2.98 3.37
C GLU A 34 -23.17 -2.02 4.22
N TYR A 35 -23.73 -0.97 3.62
CA TYR A 35 -24.57 0.04 4.28
C TYR A 35 -23.85 0.82 5.40
N ILE A 36 -22.53 0.99 5.28
CA ILE A 36 -21.73 1.86 6.13
C ILE A 36 -21.82 3.27 5.53
N ASP A 37 -22.50 4.19 6.22
CA ASP A 37 -22.74 5.58 5.76
C ASP A 37 -21.69 6.58 6.28
N GLU A 38 -20.85 6.14 7.23
CA GLU A 38 -19.81 6.96 7.85
C GLU A 38 -18.43 6.30 7.68
N PRO A 39 -17.43 7.02 7.15
CA PRO A 39 -16.09 6.47 7.03
C PRO A 39 -15.44 6.33 8.40
N ALA A 40 -14.64 5.27 8.59
CA ALA A 40 -13.93 5.04 9.85
C ALA A 40 -12.94 6.18 10.20
N GLU A 41 -12.33 6.80 9.18
CA GLU A 41 -11.59 8.05 9.31
C GLU A 41 -12.07 9.05 8.26
N SER A 42 -12.00 10.35 8.56
CA SER A 42 -12.47 11.42 7.66
C SER A 42 -11.85 11.39 6.26
N TRP A 43 -10.63 10.83 6.13
CA TRP A 43 -9.88 10.72 4.89
C TRP A 43 -9.96 9.32 4.24
N PHE A 44 -10.70 8.36 4.80
CA PHE A 44 -10.84 7.02 4.21
C PHE A 44 -11.63 7.03 2.90
N TRP A 45 -12.52 8.01 2.75
CA TRP A 45 -13.29 8.23 1.53
C TRP A 45 -12.80 9.50 0.84
N PRO A 46 -12.97 9.60 -0.49
CA PRO A 46 -12.65 10.83 -1.18
C PRO A 46 -13.61 11.94 -0.74
N GLU A 47 -13.09 13.02 -0.13
CA GLU A 47 -13.87 14.17 0.35
C GLU A 47 -14.72 14.85 -0.73
N LYS A 48 -14.36 14.63 -2.01
CA LYS A 48 -15.06 15.18 -3.17
C LYS A 48 -15.31 14.03 -4.13
N LYS A 49 -16.57 13.87 -4.54
CA LYS A 49 -17.00 13.06 -5.69
C LYS A 49 -16.38 13.64 -6.97
N LEU A 50 -15.07 13.53 -7.13
CA LEU A 50 -14.42 13.86 -8.38
C LEU A 50 -14.69 12.68 -9.33
N PRO A 51 -15.28 12.96 -10.50
CA PRO A 51 -15.60 11.93 -11.46
C PRO A 51 -14.33 11.18 -11.83
N THR A 52 -14.51 9.88 -11.87
CA THR A 52 -13.50 8.86 -12.04
C THR A 52 -13.03 8.86 -13.50
N GLU A 53 -11.73 9.04 -13.74
CA GLU A 53 -11.11 8.54 -14.98
C GLU A 53 -10.08 7.48 -14.60
N CYS A 54 -10.58 6.28 -14.32
CA CYS A 54 -9.87 5.08 -14.76
C CYS A 54 -10.10 5.01 -16.28
N LYS A 55 -9.21 5.63 -17.06
CA LYS A 55 -9.05 5.32 -18.48
C LYS A 55 -7.87 4.36 -18.60
N GLU A 56 -8.18 3.09 -18.81
CA GLU A 56 -7.31 2.24 -19.60
C GLU A 56 -7.37 2.78 -21.03
N GLU A 57 -6.40 3.61 -21.42
CA GLU A 57 -6.13 3.92 -22.82
C GLU A 57 -4.61 3.88 -23.01
N GLU A 58 -4.19 2.85 -23.74
CA GLU A 58 -2.92 2.76 -24.46
C GLU A 58 -2.74 3.93 -25.46
N GLU A 59 -1.47 4.16 -25.85
CA GLU A 59 -0.91 5.19 -26.75
C GLU A 59 -0.66 6.58 -26.13
N GLY A 60 0.53 7.20 -26.20
CA GLY A 60 1.74 6.90 -26.97
C GLY A 60 2.47 8.22 -27.29
N GLY A 61 3.76 8.30 -26.91
CA GLY A 61 4.81 9.17 -27.44
C GLY A 61 4.86 10.63 -26.97
N GLU A 62 6.00 11.33 -26.93
CA GLU A 62 7.43 11.05 -27.16
C GLU A 62 8.14 12.37 -26.86
N GLU A 63 9.19 12.38 -26.03
CA GLU A 63 10.41 13.13 -26.30
C GLU A 63 11.57 12.47 -25.53
N GLU A 64 12.15 11.52 -26.25
CA GLU A 64 13.56 11.17 -26.33
C GLU A 64 14.54 12.27 -25.89
N GLU A 65 15.52 11.92 -25.04
CA GLU A 65 16.93 12.10 -25.39
C GLU A 65 17.73 10.89 -24.89
N GLU A 66 18.36 10.22 -25.85
CA GLU A 66 19.27 9.10 -25.69
C GLU A 66 20.66 9.56 -25.26
N VAL A 67 21.33 8.80 -24.39
CA VAL A 67 22.71 8.35 -24.63
C VAL A 67 22.91 6.96 -24.00
N ASP A 68 23.29 6.05 -24.89
CA ASP A 68 23.80 4.67 -24.77
C ASP A 68 25.02 4.52 -23.84
N GLU A 69 25.09 3.41 -23.09
CA GLU A 69 26.15 2.40 -23.28
C GLU A 69 25.96 1.21 -22.31
N LYS A 70 26.09 0.02 -22.88
CA LYS A 70 25.97 -1.32 -22.29
C LYS A 70 26.92 -1.56 -21.12
N ASP A 71 26.44 -2.25 -20.08
CA ASP A 71 27.21 -3.37 -19.53
C ASP A 71 26.28 -4.44 -18.97
N GLU A 72 26.49 -5.65 -19.48
CA GLU A 72 25.86 -6.90 -19.12
C GLU A 72 26.59 -7.45 -17.90
N ASP A 73 25.95 -7.50 -16.72
CA ASP A 73 26.24 -8.57 -15.76
C ASP A 73 25.04 -8.84 -14.86
N GLN A 74 24.40 -9.97 -15.15
CA GLN A 74 23.40 -10.59 -14.29
C GLN A 74 24.10 -11.18 -13.07
N HIS A 75 23.91 -10.59 -11.90
CA HIS A 75 24.21 -11.30 -10.66
C HIS A 75 23.13 -11.05 -9.59
N TYR A 76 22.05 -11.82 -9.69
CA TYR A 76 21.20 -12.15 -8.56
C TYR A 76 21.98 -13.09 -7.60
N PRO A 77 22.15 -12.78 -6.32
CA PRO A 77 22.46 -13.81 -5.34
C PRO A 77 21.15 -14.43 -4.85
N VAL A 78 20.77 -15.56 -5.45
CA VAL A 78 19.89 -16.56 -4.82
C VAL A 78 20.75 -17.50 -3.99
N GLY A 79 20.34 -17.82 -2.77
CA GLY A 79 21.10 -18.71 -1.91
C GLY A 79 20.42 -19.03 -0.59
N SER A 80 19.49 -19.98 -0.66
CA SER A 80 18.63 -20.48 0.42
C SER A 80 19.33 -21.09 1.64
N SER A 81 18.54 -21.13 2.72
CA SER A 81 18.21 -22.34 3.50
C SER A 81 18.82 -22.54 4.90
N ASN A 82 17.92 -22.44 5.88
CA ASN A 82 17.73 -23.25 7.09
C ASN A 82 18.79 -23.25 8.21
N LYS A 83 18.35 -22.91 9.44
CA LYS A 83 18.10 -23.88 10.55
C LYS A 83 17.87 -23.18 11.90
N GLU A 84 16.72 -23.51 12.50
CA GLU A 84 16.34 -23.58 13.93
C GLU A 84 17.35 -23.08 14.99
N THR A 85 16.90 -22.23 15.93
CA THR A 85 16.79 -22.55 17.38
C THR A 85 16.71 -21.30 18.27
N THR A 86 15.77 -21.35 19.23
CA THR A 86 15.74 -20.69 20.56
C THR A 86 15.96 -19.18 20.67
N SER A 87 14.92 -18.46 21.12
CA SER A 87 15.12 -17.48 22.20
C SER A 87 13.89 -17.43 23.10
N ASP A 88 14.17 -17.67 24.37
CA ASP A 88 13.32 -17.55 25.54
C ASP A 88 13.08 -16.06 25.89
N CYS A 89 11.99 -15.83 26.63
CA CYS A 89 11.49 -14.63 27.35
C CYS A 89 12.34 -13.33 27.30
N GLU A 90 11.74 -12.15 27.19
CA GLU A 90 11.03 -11.53 28.31
C GLU A 90 10.20 -10.30 27.88
N GLU A 91 8.98 -10.23 28.42
CA GLU A 91 8.10 -9.06 28.42
C GLU A 91 8.82 -7.86 29.05
N ASP A 92 8.81 -6.71 28.38
CA ASP A 92 8.61 -5.44 29.10
C ASP A 92 7.65 -4.57 28.31
N LEU A 93 6.40 -4.70 28.75
CA LEU A 93 5.29 -3.84 28.46
C LEU A 93 5.57 -2.45 29.06
N VAL A 94 5.88 -1.48 28.22
CA VAL A 94 5.64 -0.06 28.52
C VAL A 94 4.64 0.40 27.45
N GLY A 95 3.33 0.49 27.70
CA GLY A 95 2.71 1.02 28.91
C GLY A 95 2.43 2.51 28.75
N THR A 96 1.68 2.85 27.69
CA THR A 96 0.68 3.93 27.61
C THR A 96 0.98 5.22 28.37
N GLU A 97 1.51 6.22 27.66
CA GLU A 97 1.18 7.62 27.91
C GLU A 97 0.26 8.14 26.80
N HIS A 98 -1.04 8.11 27.10
CA HIS A 98 -2.06 8.88 26.39
C HIS A 98 -2.05 10.28 27.00
N ALA A 99 -1.43 11.24 26.32
CA ALA A 99 -1.65 12.67 26.53
C ALA A 99 -0.97 13.49 25.42
N ASP A 100 -1.37 13.29 24.17
CA ASP A 100 -1.29 14.37 23.19
C ASP A 100 -2.39 14.19 22.14
N GLU A 101 -3.38 15.07 22.15
CA GLU A 101 -4.31 15.29 21.04
C GLU A 101 -3.56 16.04 19.92
N GLU A 102 -2.38 15.55 19.53
CA GLU A 102 -1.72 15.98 18.31
C GLU A 102 -2.38 15.20 17.18
N GLU A 103 -3.04 15.94 16.29
CA GLU A 103 -3.46 15.44 14.98
C GLU A 103 -2.18 15.05 14.23
N VAL A 104 -1.71 13.81 14.46
CA VAL A 104 -0.52 13.27 13.80
C VAL A 104 -0.83 13.23 12.31
N GLU A 105 -0.20 14.12 11.56
CA GLU A 105 -0.34 14.15 10.12
C GLU A 105 0.34 12.91 9.53
N PHE A 106 -0.44 11.86 9.25
CA PHE A 106 0.06 10.67 8.58
C PHE A 106 0.49 11.01 7.16
N SER A 107 1.65 10.48 6.75
CA SER A 107 2.11 10.53 5.37
C SER A 107 1.13 9.79 4.44
N VAL A 108 1.23 10.06 3.14
CA VAL A 108 0.38 9.38 2.15
C VAL A 108 0.57 7.87 2.21
N GLN A 109 1.80 7.40 2.41
CA GLN A 109 2.12 5.99 2.51
C GLN A 109 1.45 5.34 3.72
N GLU A 110 1.56 5.94 4.91
CA GLU A 110 0.90 5.45 6.12
C GLU A 110 -0.61 5.42 5.96
N LYS A 111 -1.19 6.42 5.30
CA LYS A 111 -2.62 6.44 4.95
C LYS A 111 -3.01 5.25 4.08
N VAL A 112 -2.20 4.90 3.07
CA VAL A 112 -2.43 3.71 2.23
C VAL A 112 -2.41 2.43 3.06
N GLU A 113 -1.45 2.29 3.97
CA GLU A 113 -1.31 1.11 4.83
C GLU A 113 -2.52 0.96 5.76
N MET A 114 -2.88 2.03 6.45
CA MET A 114 -4.05 2.07 7.34
C MET A 114 -5.34 1.71 6.59
N LEU A 115 -5.53 2.25 5.38
CA LEU A 115 -6.70 1.91 4.56
C LEU A 115 -6.69 0.46 4.09
N THR A 116 -5.52 -0.04 3.69
CA THR A 116 -5.37 -1.43 3.22
C THR A 116 -5.65 -2.42 4.35
N LEU A 117 -5.24 -2.10 5.57
CA LEU A 117 -5.56 -2.89 6.76
C LEU A 117 -7.05 -2.86 7.08
N TYR A 118 -7.72 -1.71 6.96
CA TYR A 118 -9.17 -1.62 7.12
C TYR A 118 -9.90 -2.50 6.10
N LEU A 119 -9.56 -2.38 4.82
CA LEU A 119 -10.14 -3.20 3.74
C LEU A 119 -9.98 -4.70 4.00
N ARG A 120 -8.81 -5.11 4.50
CA ARG A 120 -8.53 -6.52 4.84
C ARG A 120 -9.30 -7.01 6.05
N ARG A 121 -9.44 -6.21 7.09
CA ARG A 121 -10.09 -6.63 8.35
C ARG A 121 -11.61 -6.58 8.26
N THR A 122 -12.14 -5.56 7.60
CA THR A 122 -13.59 -5.30 7.52
C THR A 122 -14.22 -6.02 6.35
N HIS A 123 -13.57 -5.95 5.17
CA HIS A 123 -14.14 -6.46 3.91
C HIS A 123 -13.44 -7.70 3.37
N LEU A 124 -12.41 -8.19 4.07
CA LEU A 124 -11.54 -9.27 3.57
C LEU A 124 -11.09 -8.98 2.13
N TYR A 125 -10.75 -7.73 1.81
CA TYR A 125 -10.42 -7.30 0.45
C TYR A 125 -8.97 -6.84 0.34
N CYS A 126 -8.28 -7.27 -0.72
CA CYS A 126 -6.95 -6.78 -1.06
C CYS A 126 -7.00 -5.92 -2.34
N VAL A 127 -6.60 -4.66 -2.21
CA VAL A 127 -6.50 -3.69 -3.33
C VAL A 127 -5.37 -3.99 -4.33
N TRP A 128 -4.37 -4.74 -3.89
CA TRP A 128 -3.24 -5.17 -4.70
C TRP A 128 -3.58 -6.41 -5.53
N CYS A 129 -4.26 -7.41 -4.94
CA CYS A 129 -4.80 -8.56 -5.67
C CYS A 129 -6.01 -8.18 -6.54
N GLY A 130 -6.81 -7.20 -6.10
CA GLY A 130 -8.02 -6.77 -6.79
C GLY A 130 -9.27 -7.61 -6.48
N HIS A 131 -9.27 -8.43 -5.43
CA HIS A 131 -10.43 -9.24 -5.05
C HIS A 131 -10.65 -9.34 -3.53
N SER A 132 -11.85 -9.76 -3.14
CA SER A 132 -12.22 -10.16 -1.79
C SER A 132 -11.96 -11.65 -1.56
N PHE A 133 -11.80 -12.02 -0.31
CA PHE A 133 -11.58 -13.38 0.18
C PHE A 133 -12.77 -13.81 1.04
N ASP A 134 -12.98 -15.12 1.18
CA ASP A 134 -14.12 -15.64 1.95
C ASP A 134 -13.91 -15.50 3.47
N ASP A 135 -12.69 -15.68 3.96
CA ASP A 135 -12.34 -15.64 5.38
C ASP A 135 -10.92 -15.09 5.60
N GLU A 136 -10.59 -14.68 6.83
CA GLU A 136 -9.24 -14.19 7.20
C GLU A 136 -8.13 -15.21 6.91
N LYS A 137 -8.44 -16.51 7.04
CA LYS A 137 -7.48 -17.58 6.73
C LYS A 137 -7.17 -17.66 5.24
N ASP A 138 -8.19 -17.50 4.41
CA ASP A 138 -8.06 -17.52 2.96
C ASP A 138 -7.22 -16.31 2.52
N LEU A 139 -7.52 -15.13 3.06
CA LEU A 139 -6.71 -13.94 2.87
C LEU A 139 -5.24 -14.15 3.26
N GLN A 140 -4.94 -14.83 4.36
CA GLN A 140 -3.55 -15.08 4.80
C GLN A 140 -2.82 -16.15 3.97
N GLN A 141 -3.54 -17.06 3.32
CA GLN A 141 -2.94 -18.15 2.55
C GLN A 141 -2.77 -17.79 1.07
N GLU A 142 -3.74 -17.06 0.52
CA GLU A 142 -3.80 -16.75 -0.91
C GLU A 142 -3.22 -15.36 -1.24
N CYS A 143 -3.28 -14.39 -0.32
CA CYS A 143 -2.64 -13.09 -0.53
C CYS A 143 -1.17 -13.16 -0.09
N PRO A 144 -0.21 -12.78 -0.96
CA PRO A 144 1.21 -12.89 -0.61
C PRO A 144 1.60 -12.00 0.59
N GLY A 145 0.83 -10.92 0.86
CA GLY A 145 1.21 -9.93 1.88
C GLY A 145 0.37 -8.64 1.84
N PRO A 146 0.48 -7.73 2.82
CA PRO A 146 -0.36 -6.53 2.94
C PRO A 146 0.03 -5.36 2.05
N GLY A 147 1.30 -5.29 1.64
CA GLY A 147 1.88 -4.18 0.89
C GLY A 147 1.89 -4.41 -0.61
N LYS A 148 2.10 -3.31 -1.35
CA LYS A 148 2.30 -3.33 -2.80
C LYS A 148 3.58 -4.05 -3.21
N GLU A 149 4.64 -3.92 -2.42
CA GLU A 149 5.96 -4.52 -2.68
C GLU A 149 5.96 -6.05 -2.79
N ASP A 150 4.89 -6.66 -2.31
CA ASP A 150 4.71 -8.09 -2.23
C ASP A 150 3.86 -8.64 -3.40
N HIS A 151 3.32 -7.75 -4.24
CA HIS A 151 2.49 -8.05 -5.42
C HIS A 151 3.15 -7.55 -6.72
#